data_AF-A0AAQ3Q3C4-F1
#
_entry.id   AF-A0AAQ3Q3C4-F1
#
_cell.length_a   1.000
_cell.length_b   1.000
_cell.length_c   1.000
_cell.angle_alpha   90.00
_cell.angle_beta   90.00
_cell.angle_gamma   90.00
#
_symmetry.space_group_name_H-M   'P 1'
#
loop_
_entity.id
_entity.type
_entity.pdbx_description
1 polymer ?
#
loop_
_entity_poly.entity_id
_entity_poly.type
_entity_poly.pdbx_seq_one_letter_code
_entity_poly.pdbx_strand_id
1 'polypeptide(L)' 'MPGYYDVDDILMEDEPIAVAFQVGAQGVGLLDPGAETNSIEKGAKLELPFWLAHELHLRQAVSISVPACFNQK' A
#
# COMPACT_ATOMS: atom_id res chain seq x y z
N MET A 1 4.38 12.19 18.39
CA MET A 1 5.19 11.22 17.63
C MET A 1 4.50 9.89 17.79
N PRO A 2 4.27 9.13 16.72
CA PRO A 2 3.77 7.78 16.87
C PRO A 2 4.76 6.97 17.72
N GLY A 3 4.25 6.21 18.67
CA GLY A 3 5.01 5.35 19.56
C GLY A 3 5.13 3.97 18.97
N TYR A 4 6.36 3.45 18.83
CA TYR A 4 6.59 2.09 18.33
C TYR A 4 5.85 0.99 19.11
N TYR A 5 5.55 1.23 20.40
CA TYR A 5 4.80 0.32 21.27
C TYR A 5 3.37 0.78 21.54
N ASP A 6 2.91 1.84 20.88
CA ASP A 6 1.54 2.30 21.00
C ASP A 6 0.63 1.39 20.16
N VAL A 7 -0.37 0.80 20.81
CA VAL A 7 -1.29 -0.13 20.16
C VAL A 7 -2.19 0.62 19.18
N ASP A 8 -2.58 1.85 19.50
CA ASP A 8 -3.44 2.64 18.63
C ASP A 8 -2.71 2.99 17.33
N ASP A 9 -1.41 3.29 17.40
CA ASP A 9 -0.58 3.55 16.22
C ASP A 9 -0.39 2.29 15.37
N ILE A 10 -0.10 1.14 15.99
CA ILE A 10 0.05 -0.15 15.28
C ILE A 10 -1.24 -0.50 14.53
N LEU A 11 -2.40 -0.32 15.18
CA LEU A 11 -3.70 -0.58 14.55
C LEU A 11 -3.99 0.41 13.43
N MET A 12 -3.66 1.68 13.60
CA MET A 12 -3.83 2.70 12.57
C MET A 12 -2.97 2.41 11.33
N GLU A 13 -1.74 1.93 11.53
CA GLU A 13 -0.79 1.65 10.44
C GLU A 13 -1.17 0.42 9.61
N ASP A 14 -1.94 -0.52 10.16
CA ASP A 14 -2.38 -1.73 9.46
C ASP A 14 -3.61 -1.51 8.56
N GLU A 15 -4.24 -0.33 8.60
CA GLU A 15 -5.40 0.00 7.77
C GLU A 15 -5.08 -0.12 6.27
N PRO A 16 -5.92 -0.83 5.48
CA PRO A 16 -5.72 -1.01 4.05
C PRO A 16 -6.00 0.27 3.27
N ILE A 17 -5.08 0.61 2.35
CA ILE A 17 -5.21 1.78 1.48
C ILE A 17 -4.97 1.37 0.03
N ALA A 18 -5.84 1.88 -0.86
CA ALA A 18 -5.73 1.68 -2.29
C ALA A 18 -4.46 2.34 -2.85
N VAL A 19 -3.60 1.53 -3.49
CA VAL A 19 -2.39 1.97 -4.17
C VAL A 19 -2.36 1.51 -5.62
N ALA A 20 -1.61 2.23 -6.46
CA ALA A 20 -1.30 1.84 -7.82
C ALA A 20 0.21 1.70 -8.02
N PHE A 21 0.69 0.53 -8.47
CA PHE A 21 2.11 0.31 -8.75
C PHE A 21 2.58 1.14 -9.93
N GLN A 22 3.61 1.95 -9.75
CA GLN A 22 4.22 2.76 -10.80
C GLN A 22 5.31 2.02 -11.57
N VAL A 23 5.82 0.93 -10.97
CA VAL A 23 6.86 0.05 -11.52
C VAL A 23 6.40 -1.41 -11.41
N GLY A 24 6.87 -2.26 -12.32
CA GLY A 24 6.69 -3.70 -12.16
C GLY A 24 7.58 -4.22 -11.02
N ALA A 25 7.05 -5.09 -10.18
CA ALA A 25 7.75 -5.62 -9.02
C ALA A 25 7.72 -7.15 -9.04
N GLN A 26 8.89 -7.78 -9.00
CA GLN A 26 9.03 -9.24 -8.95
C GLN A 26 9.15 -9.72 -7.50
N GLY A 27 8.71 -10.95 -7.23
CA GLY A 27 8.77 -11.57 -5.91
C GLY A 27 7.67 -11.14 -4.94
N VAL A 28 6.74 -10.28 -5.38
CA VAL A 28 5.69 -9.69 -4.55
C VAL A 28 4.28 -10.07 -5.01
N GLY A 29 4.13 -11.14 -5.81
CA GLY A 29 2.82 -11.59 -6.29
C GLY A 29 1.85 -11.93 -5.15
N LEU A 30 2.36 -12.28 -3.96
CA LEU A 30 1.55 -12.52 -2.76
C LEU A 30 0.71 -11.32 -2.30
N LEU A 31 1.08 -10.10 -2.71
CA LEU A 31 0.35 -8.87 -2.35
C LEU A 31 -0.91 -8.69 -3.21
N ASP A 32 -0.97 -9.35 -4.37
CA ASP A 32 -2.13 -9.32 -5.24
C ASP A 32 -2.78 -10.72 -5.27
N PRO A 33 -3.93 -10.92 -4.62
CA PRO A 33 -4.61 -12.22 -4.62
C PRO A 33 -5.05 -12.67 -6.02
N GLY A 34 -5.09 -11.76 -7.01
CA GLY A 34 -5.36 -12.05 -8.41
C GLY A 34 -4.11 -12.32 -9.25
N ALA A 35 -2.91 -12.24 -8.70
CA ALA A 35 -1.69 -12.45 -9.46
C ALA A 35 -1.50 -13.93 -9.82
N GLU A 36 -1.46 -14.22 -11.11
CA GLU A 36 -1.14 -15.56 -11.64
C GLU A 36 0.37 -15.88 -11.57
N THR A 37 1.19 -14.85 -11.39
CA THR A 37 2.65 -14.95 -11.36
C THR A 37 3.18 -14.34 -10.07
N ASN A 38 4.42 -14.69 -9.69
CA ASN A 38 5.07 -14.07 -8.53
C ASN A 38 5.58 -12.65 -8.84
N SER A 39 4.76 -11.83 -9.48
CA SER A 39 5.07 -10.45 -9.89
C SER A 39 3.81 -9.61 -9.97
N ILE A 40 3.97 -8.31 -9.69
CA ILE A 40 2.95 -7.29 -9.87
C ILE A 40 3.34 -6.44 -11.08
N GLU A 41 2.41 -6.29 -12.01
CA GLU A 41 2.59 -5.48 -13.20
C GLU A 41 2.47 -3.99 -12.90
N LYS A 42 3.14 -3.17 -13.71
CA LYS A 42 2.99 -1.72 -13.62
C LYS A 42 1.53 -1.32 -13.89
N GLY A 43 0.99 -0.48 -13.03
CA GLY A 43 -0.39 0.01 -13.09
C GLY A 43 -1.40 -0.87 -12.34
N ALA A 44 -0.96 -1.99 -11.77
CA ALA A 44 -1.81 -2.81 -10.91
C ALA A 44 -2.30 -2.00 -9.72
N LYS A 45 -3.60 -2.15 -9.43
CA LYS A 45 -4.26 -1.52 -8.29
C LYS A 45 -4.58 -2.58 -7.25
N LEU A 46 -4.10 -2.37 -6.04
CA LEU A 46 -4.35 -3.26 -4.92
C LEU A 46 -4.43 -2.46 -3.63
N GLU A 47 -4.86 -3.11 -2.56
CA GLU A 47 -4.91 -2.51 -1.24
C GLU A 47 -3.77 -3.06 -0.39
N LEU A 48 -2.98 -2.16 0.19
CA LEU A 48 -1.86 -2.50 1.07
C LEU A 48 -2.06 -1.82 2.43
N PRO A 49 -1.58 -2.44 3.51
CA PRO A 49 -1.48 -1.75 4.80
C PRO A 49 -0.70 -0.44 4.66
N PHE A 50 -1.12 0.60 5.41
CA PHE A 50 -0.50 1.92 5.35
C PHE A 50 1.01 1.89 5.59
N TRP A 51 1.49 1.11 6.58
CA TRP A 51 2.92 0.99 6.87
C TRP A 51 3.74 0.58 5.65
N LEU A 52 3.20 -0.33 4.83
CA LEU A 52 3.89 -0.81 3.61
C LEU A 52 3.72 0.17 2.45
N ALA A 53 2.49 0.66 2.25
CA ALA A 53 2.16 1.61 1.20
C ALA A 53 3.02 2.89 1.31
N HIS A 54 3.20 3.39 2.53
CA HIS A 54 4.00 4.56 2.84
C HIS A 54 5.48 4.36 2.44
N GLU A 55 6.10 3.26 2.86
CA GLU A 55 7.49 2.94 2.52
C GLU A 55 7.71 2.76 1.00
N LEU A 56 6.76 2.12 0.32
CA LEU A 56 6.82 1.95 -1.14
C LEU A 56 6.62 3.28 -1.87
N HIS A 57 5.78 4.17 -1.33
CA HIS A 57 5.55 5.49 -1.91
C HIS A 57 6.80 6.37 -1.82
N LEU A 58 7.50 6.35 -0.68
CA LEU A 58 8.78 7.07 -0.50
C LEU A 58 9.85 6.61 -1.51
N ARG A 59 9.80 5.35 -1.94
CA ARG A 59 10.67 4.77 -2.97
C ARG A 59 10.16 4.97 -4.39
N GLN A 60 9.07 5.72 -4.58
CA GLN A 60 8.41 5.95 -5.87
C GLN A 60 7.95 4.66 -6.58
N ALA A 61 7.73 3.59 -5.82
CA ALA A 61 7.26 2.32 -6.36
C ALA A 61 5.73 2.31 -6.56
N VAL A 62 5.00 3.04 -5.71
CA VAL A 62 3.54 3.11 -5.73
C VAL A 62 3.00 4.54 -5.60
N SER A 63 1.81 4.76 -6.16
CA SER A 63 0.98 5.95 -5.95
C SER A 63 -0.14 5.63 -4.98
N ILE A 64 -0.30 6.45 -3.94
CA ILE A 64 -1.40 6.30 -2.97
C ILE A 64 -2.65 7.02 -3.48
N SER A 65 -3.80 6.34 -3.40
CA SER A 65 -5.11 6.94 -3.67
C SER A 65 -5.66 7.51 -2.37
N VAL A 66 -6.07 8.79 -2.36
CA VAL A 66 -6.69 9.38 -1.16
C VAL A 66 -8.00 8.65 -0.87
N PRO A 67 -8.18 8.07 0.33
CA PRO A 67 -9.41 7.37 0.67
C PRO A 67 -10.62 8.32 0.62
N ALA A 68 -11.79 7.79 0.28
CA ALA A 68 -12.99 8.60 0.07
C ALA A 68 -13.40 9.44 1.30
N CYS A 69 -13.10 8.97 2.51
CA CYS A 69 -13.34 9.69 3.76
C CYS A 69 -12.46 10.94 3.94
N PHE A 70 -11.34 11.04 3.21
CA PHE A 70 -10.46 12.21 3.18
C PHE A 70 -10.63 13.05 1.91
N ASN A 71 -11.45 12.60 0.97
CA ASN A 71 -11.70 13.35 -0.26
C ASN A 71 -12.63 14.53 0.06
N GLN A 72 -12.12 15.75 -0.14
CA GLN A 72 -12.85 16.97 0.13
C GLN A 72 -14.00 17.12 -0.90
N LYS A 73 -15.24 17.18 -0.42
CA LYS A 73 -16.38 17.67 -1.22
C LYS A 73 -16.46 19.18 -1.16
#